data_AF-A0A8S3F5D0-F1
#
_entry.id   AF-A0A8S3F5D0-F1
#
_cell.length_a   1.000
_cell.length_b   1.000
_cell.length_c   1.000
_cell.angle_alpha   90.00
_cell.angle_beta   90.00
_cell.angle_gamma   90.00
#
_symmetry.space_group_name_H-M   'P 1'
#
loop_
_entity.id
_entity.type
_entity.pdbx_description
1 polymer ?
#
loop_
_entity_poly.entity_id
_entity_poly.type
_entity_poly.pdbx_seq_one_letter_code
_entity_poly.pdbx_strand_id
1 'polypeptide(L)' 'QRVLYLAMSPDGESIVTGAGDETLRFWNVFAKAKCVRNPDSKLNGLNRMR' A
#
# COMPACT_ATOMS: atom_id res chain seq x y z
N GLN A 1 27.11 3.60 1.59
CA GLN A 1 26.40 4.88 1.35
C GLN A 1 25.59 5.24 2.59
N ARG A 2 25.54 6.50 3.03
CA ARG A 2 24.82 6.91 4.26
C ARG A 2 23.48 7.56 3.91
N VAL A 3 22.44 7.23 4.67
CA VAL A 3 21.13 7.89 4.61
C VAL A 3 21.16 9.14 5.49
N LEU A 4 20.68 10.26 4.96
CA LEU A 4 20.65 11.55 5.64
C LEU A 4 19.24 11.98 6.03
N TYR A 5 18.24 11.56 5.24
CA TYR A 5 16.85 11.98 5.41
C TYR A 5 15.90 10.80 5.22
N LEU A 6 14.82 10.81 5.99
CA LEU A 6 13.74 9.82 5.95
C LEU A 6 12.39 10.53 6.06
N ALA A 7 11.46 10.20 5.16
CA ALA A 7 10.08 10.66 5.23
C ALA A 7 9.12 9.51 4.90
N MET A 8 7.99 9.46 5.59
CA MET A 8 6.91 8.49 5.35
C MET A 8 5.72 9.23 4.73
N SER A 9 5.04 8.59 3.78
CA SER A 9 3.80 9.13 3.22
C SER A 9 2.69 9.12 4.29
N PRO A 10 1.76 10.09 4.29
CA PRO A 10 0.68 10.14 5.28
C PRO A 10 -0.27 8.94 5.25
N ASP A 11 -0.35 8.23 4.11
CA ASP A 11 -1.10 6.99 3.96
C ASP A 11 -0.34 5.75 4.48
N GLY A 12 0.93 5.90 4.85
CA GLY A 12 1.79 4.84 5.34
C GLY A 12 2.26 3.83 4.28
N GLU A 13 1.91 4.02 3.01
CA GLU A 13 2.20 3.03 1.95
C GLU A 13 3.64 3.11 1.45
N SER A 14 4.22 4.31 1.51
CA SER A 14 5.50 4.61 0.87
C SER A 14 6.48 5.32 1.81
N ILE A 15 7.76 5.06 1.61
CA ILE A 15 8.86 5.73 2.30
C ILE A 15 9.81 6.32 1.26
N VAL A 16 10.34 7.51 1.58
CA VAL A 16 11.38 8.17 0.82
C VAL A 16 12.64 8.27 1.67
N THR A 17 13.77 7.85 1.08
CA THR A 17 15.10 8.01 1.68
C THR A 17 15.95 8.95 0.82
N GLY A 18 16.61 9.91 1.45
CA GLY A 18 17.58 10.78 0.80
C GLY A 18 19.01 10.46 1.25
N ALA A 19 19.92 10.39 0.28
CA ALA A 19 21.34 10.13 0.50
C ALA A 19 22.20 11.31 0.02
N GLY A 20 23.43 11.39 0.55
CA GLY A 20 24.37 12.47 0.24
C GLY A 20 24.98 12.42 -1.16
N ASP A 21 24.64 11.42 -1.96
CA ASP A 21 25.00 11.31 -3.38
C ASP A 21 23.94 11.94 -4.30
N GLU A 22 23.13 12.86 -3.75
CA GLU A 22 22.06 13.58 -4.44
C GLU A 22 20.93 12.67 -4.98
N THR A 23 20.85 11.43 -4.47
CA THR A 23 19.79 10.49 -4.86
C THR A 23 18.65 10.43 -3.85
N LEU A 24 17.43 10.32 -4.38
CA LEU A 24 16.22 9.95 -3.65
C LEU A 24 15.80 8.55 -4.08
N ARG A 25 15.45 7.71 -3.12
CA ARG A 25 14.92 6.37 -3.37
C ARG A 25 13.53 6.25 -2.76
N PHE A 26 12.61 5.72 -3.57
CA PHE A 26 11.23 5.46 -3.19
C PHE A 26 11.05 3.97 -2.90
N TRP A 27 10.37 3.68 -1.80
CA TRP A 27 10.08 2.32 -1.36
C TRP A 27 8.58 2.20 -1.13
N ASN A 28 7.95 1.22 -1.78
CA ASN A 28 6.58 0.82 -1.46
C ASN A 28 6.66 -0.27 -0.38
N VAL A 29 6.17 0.04 0.82
CA VAL A 29 6.33 -0.80 2.01
C VAL A 29 5.08 -1.66 2.21
N PHE A 30 3.91 -1.07 2.01
CA PHE A 30 2.63 -1.76 2.11
C PHE A 30 1.84 -1.51 0.84
N ALA A 31 1.71 -2.54 0.01
CA ALA A 31 0.71 -2.51 -1.04
C ALA A 31 -0.67 -2.51 -0.37
N LYS A 32 -1.57 -1.61 -0.78
CA LYS A 32 -2.99 -1.81 -0.47
C LYS A 32 -3.36 -3.21 -0.91
N ALA A 33 -3.77 -4.04 0.05
CA ALA A 33 -4.48 -5.26 -0.25
C ALA A 33 -5.68 -4.84 -1.09
N LYS A 34 -5.60 -5.03 -2.40
CA LYS A 34 -6.78 -4.90 -3.24
C LYS A 34 -7.69 -6.00 -2.74
N CYS A 35 -8.72 -5.64 -1.98
CA CYS A 35 -9.81 -6.54 -1.71
C CYS A 35 -10.41 -6.86 -3.08
N VAL A 36 -9.96 -7.97 -3.67
CA VAL A 36 -10.61 -8.55 -4.83
C VAL A 36 -11.96 -9.02 -4.30
N ARG A 37 -12.94 -8.11 -4.34
CA ARG A 37 -14.34 -8.47 -4.18
C ARG A 37 -14.61 -9.47 -5.29
N ASN A 38 -14.66 -10.74 -4.95
CA ASN A 38 -15.17 -11.73 -5.87
C ASN A 38 -16.64 -11.37 -6.12
N PRO A 39 -17.04 -10.95 -7.33
CA PRO A 39 -18.44 -10.62 -7.61
C PRO A 39 -19.37 -11.83 -7.39
N ASP A 40 -18.81 -13.05 -7.38
CA ASP A 40 -19.52 -14.29 -7.13
C ASP A 40 -19.55 -14.68 -5.64
N SER A 41 -19.72 -13.71 -4.75
CA SER A 41 -20.08 -13.98 -3.37
C SER A 41 -21.45 -14.68 -3.34
N LYS A 42 -21.45 -16.02 -3.31
CA LYS A 42 -22.62 -16.92 -3.23
C LYS A 42 -23.59 -16.59 -2.08
N LEU A 43 -23.14 -15.77 -1.13
CA LEU A 43 -23.92 -15.25 -0.01
C LEU A 43 -25.05 -14.30 -0.43
N ASN A 44 -24.97 -13.67 -1.62
CA ASN A 44 -26.02 -12.77 -2.10
C ASN A 44 -27.33 -13.52 -2.46
N GLY A 45 -27.25 -14.83 -2.78
CA GLY A 45 -28.42 -15.66 -3.06
C GLY A 45 -29.19 -16.10 -1.81
N LEU A 46 -28.53 -16.14 -0.65
CA LEU A 46 -29.13 -16.57 0.62
C LEU A 46 -30.01 -15.47 1.24
N ASN A 47 -29.76 -14.20 0.93
CA ASN A 47 -30.61 -13.09 1.37
C ASN A 47 -31.95 -12.99 0.62
N ARG A 48 -32.12 -13.74 -0.48
CA ARG A 48 -33.38 -13.76 -1.26
C ARG A 48 -34.38 -14.81 -0.76
N MET A 49 -33.99 -15.67 0.18
CA MET A 49 -34.85 -16.73 0.73
C MET A 49 -35.56 -16.35 2.05
N ARG A 50 -35.68 -15.05 2.35
CA ARG A 50 -36.48 -14.55 3.47
C ARG A 50 -37.80 -13.97 3.00
#